data_AF-A0A1I7EAT9-F1
#
_entry.id   AF-A0A1I7EAT9-F1
#
_cell.length_a   1.000
_cell.length_b   1.000
_cell.length_c   1.000
_cell.angle_alpha   90.00
_cell.angle_beta   90.00
_cell.angle_gamma   90.00
#
_symmetry.space_group_name_H-M   'P 1'
#
loop_
_entity.id
_entity.type
_entity.pdbx_description
1 polymer ?
#
loop_
_entity_poly.entity_id
_entity_poly.type
_entity_poly.pdbx_seq_one_letter_code
_entity_poly.pdbx_strand_id
1 'polypeptide(L)'
;MTAPHETALYVRCPNGDSNRESADDYSDVVTRLSPEWRVIVCKDQIQWILQRIDGKRHGRTRWVGRSYLRDRDALIQVCRTNLGEIDPIALSALSTLPEMIGVQS
;
A
#
# COMPACT_ATOMS: atom_id res chain seq x y z
N MET A 1 6.21 -4.92 30.51
CA MET A 1 7.09 -5.09 29.33
C MET A 1 6.21 -5.52 28.17
N THR A 2 6.20 -4.67 27.15
CA THR A 2 5.67 -4.82 25.78
C THR A 2 4.15 -4.93 25.59
N ALA A 3 3.60 -3.92 24.92
CA ALA A 3 2.19 -3.73 24.58
C ALA A 3 1.73 -4.66 23.45
N PRO A 4 0.43 -4.98 23.36
CA PRO A 4 -0.16 -5.61 22.19
C PRO A 4 -0.72 -4.51 21.26
N HIS A 5 -0.09 -4.26 20.12
CA HIS A 5 -0.72 -3.47 19.06
C HIS A 5 -0.36 -4.01 17.68
N GLU A 6 -1.07 -5.02 17.19
CA GLU A 6 -1.18 -5.11 15.73
C GLU A 6 -2.44 -5.89 15.35
N THR A 7 -3.54 -5.15 15.21
CA THR A 7 -4.72 -5.64 14.52
C THR A 7 -4.93 -4.76 13.29
N ALA A 8 -4.12 -5.02 12.27
CA ALA A 8 -4.47 -4.71 10.90
C ALA A 8 -4.71 -6.06 10.22
N LEU A 9 -5.94 -6.29 9.78
CA LEU A 9 -6.37 -7.55 9.16
C LEU A 9 -5.62 -7.74 7.83
N TYR A 10 -4.47 -8.42 7.85
CA TYR A 10 -3.77 -8.87 6.65
C TYR A 10 -4.54 -10.07 6.05
N VAL A 11 -5.29 -9.82 4.97
CA VAL A 11 -5.84 -10.91 4.14
C VAL A 11 -4.67 -11.54 3.39
N ARG A 12 -4.13 -12.62 3.95
CA ARG A 12 -3.13 -13.45 3.27
C ARG A 12 -3.84 -14.33 2.22
N CYS A 13 -3.76 -13.94 0.95
CA CYS A 13 -4.22 -14.78 -0.16
C CYS A 13 -3.30 -16.02 -0.25
N PRO A 14 -3.83 -17.25 -0.31
CA PRO A 14 -3.00 -18.45 -0.16
C PRO A 14 -2.07 -18.79 -1.33
N ASN A 15 -2.08 -18.07 -2.47
CA ASN A 15 -1.35 -18.50 -3.68
C ASN A 15 -0.56 -17.38 -4.40
N GLY A 16 0.05 -16.44 -3.67
CA GLY A 16 0.74 -15.27 -4.21
C GLY A 16 2.26 -15.24 -4.07
N ASP A 17 2.97 -16.24 -4.61
CA ASP A 17 4.44 -16.37 -4.52
C ASP A 17 5.23 -15.36 -5.38
N SER A 18 4.69 -14.15 -5.56
CA SER A 18 5.41 -13.08 -6.24
C SER A 18 5.89 -12.05 -5.22
N ASN A 19 7.11 -12.25 -4.71
CA ASN A 19 7.92 -11.23 -3.99
C ASN A 19 8.20 -9.96 -4.84
N ARG A 20 7.50 -9.77 -5.96
CA ARG A 20 7.63 -8.63 -6.87
C ARG A 20 6.51 -7.66 -6.54
N GLU A 21 6.89 -6.51 -5.99
CA GLU A 21 5.97 -5.41 -5.66
C GLU A 21 5.15 -4.93 -6.88
N SER A 22 5.61 -5.19 -8.10
CA SER A 22 4.88 -4.92 -9.36
C SER A 22 3.85 -5.97 -9.76
N ALA A 23 3.78 -7.11 -9.07
CA ALA A 23 2.84 -8.18 -9.35
C ALA A 23 1.44 -7.83 -8.85
N ASP A 24 0.42 -8.30 -9.57
CA ASP A 24 -0.97 -8.08 -9.18
C ASP A 24 -1.30 -8.76 -7.84
N ASP A 25 -0.81 -9.98 -7.63
CA ASP A 25 -1.01 -10.80 -6.43
C ASP A 25 -0.04 -10.48 -5.28
N TYR A 26 0.49 -9.25 -5.24
CA TYR A 26 1.35 -8.83 -4.14
C TYR A 26 0.53 -8.79 -2.84
N SER A 27 1.02 -9.44 -1.78
CA SER A 27 0.24 -9.70 -0.56
C SER A 27 0.17 -8.50 0.40
N ASP A 28 1.20 -7.65 0.43
CA ASP A 28 1.26 -6.49 1.32
C ASP A 28 0.54 -5.25 0.75
N VAL A 29 -0.72 -5.41 0.34
CA VAL A 29 -1.57 -4.29 -0.08
C VAL A 29 -2.27 -3.71 1.14
N VAL A 30 -2.00 -2.43 1.43
CA VAL A 30 -2.67 -1.69 2.51
C VAL A 30 -4.11 -1.39 2.12
N THR A 31 -4.30 -0.79 0.94
CA THR A 31 -5.61 -0.45 0.43
C THR A 31 -5.58 -0.19 -1.07
N ARG A 32 -6.73 -0.39 -1.72
CA ARG A 32 -6.96 0.00 -3.11
C ARG A 32 -7.70 1.32 -3.12
N LEU A 33 -7.08 2.34 -3.71
CA LEU A 33 -7.65 3.69 -3.77
C LEU A 33 -8.65 3.81 -4.92
N SER A 34 -8.40 3.07 -6.00
CA SER A 34 -9.27 2.96 -7.19
C SER A 34 -8.86 1.72 -7.99
N PRO A 35 -9.54 1.36 -9.09
CA PRO A 35 -9.14 0.23 -9.93
C PRO A 35 -7.72 0.35 -10.50
N GLU A 36 -7.21 1.58 -10.64
CA GLU A 36 -5.88 1.87 -11.21
C GLU A 36 -4.80 2.18 -10.17
N TRP A 37 -5.18 2.38 -8.90
CA TRP A 37 -4.25 2.87 -7.86
C TRP A 37 -4.35 2.07 -6.58
N ARG A 38 -3.20 1.74 -6.00
CA ARG A 38 -3.10 1.05 -4.72
C ARG A 38 -1.94 1.57 -3.89
N VAL A 39 -2.06 1.37 -2.58
CA VAL A 39 -0.96 1.57 -1.63
C VAL A 39 -0.52 0.20 -1.15
N ILE A 40 0.77 -0.07 -1.22
CA ILE A 40 1.39 -1.29 -0.70
C ILE A 40 2.42 -0.94 0.36
N VAL A 41 2.76 -1.91 1.22
CA VAL A 41 3.96 -1.85 2.03
C VAL A 41 5.12 -2.46 1.25
N CYS A 42 6.27 -1.79 1.26
CA CYS A 42 7.49 -2.32 0.67
C CYS A 42 7.86 -3.63 1.38
N LYS A 43 8.51 -4.57 0.67
CA LYS A 43 8.89 -5.88 1.20
C LYS A 43 9.69 -5.81 2.52
N ASP A 44 10.47 -4.74 2.70
CA ASP A 44 11.30 -4.50 3.88
C ASP A 44 10.55 -3.81 5.03
N GLN A 45 9.25 -3.52 4.87
CA GLN A 45 8.37 -2.92 5.89
C GLN A 45 8.87 -1.57 6.45
N ILE A 46 9.64 -0.82 5.66
CA ILE A 46 10.21 0.49 6.04
C ILE A 46 9.57 1.68 5.32
N GLN A 47 8.72 1.44 4.32
CA GLN A 47 8.07 2.49 3.52
C GLN A 47 6.80 1.97 2.84
N TRP A 48 5.86 2.87 2.59
CA TRP A 48 4.70 2.67 1.73
C TRP A 48 5.01 3.07 0.29
N ILE A 49 4.39 2.39 -0.66
CA ILE A 49 4.54 2.66 -2.09
C ILE A 49 3.16 2.91 -2.68
N LEU A 50 2.95 4.14 -3.17
CA LEU A 50 1.81 4.43 -4.03
C LEU A 50 2.10 3.88 -5.42
N GLN A 51 1.27 2.95 -5.89
CA GLN A 51 1.41 2.34 -7.20
C GLN A 51 0.23 2.67 -8.11
N ARG A 52 0.53 2.77 -9.41
CA ARG A 52 -0.47 2.86 -10.47
C ARG A 52 -0.32 1.69 -11.44
N ILE A 53 -1.42 1.26 -12.04
CA ILE A 53 -1.40 0.40 -13.22
C ILE A 53 -0.67 1.12 -14.36
N ASP A 54 0.35 0.47 -14.91
CA ASP A 54 1.12 0.91 -16.08
C ASP A 54 0.64 0.24 -17.38
N GLY A 55 -0.01 -0.92 -17.25
CA GLY A 55 -0.62 -1.62 -18.37
C GLY A 55 -0.89 -3.09 -18.05
N LYS A 56 -1.33 -3.83 -19.07
CA LYS A 56 -1.51 -5.28 -18.99
C LYS A 56 -0.50 -5.95 -19.90
N ARG A 57 0.28 -6.89 -19.36
CA ARG A 57 1.21 -7.72 -20.13
C ARG A 57 0.85 -9.19 -19.92
N HIS A 58 0.57 -9.91 -21.01
CA HIS A 58 0.15 -11.33 -20.97
C HIS A 58 -1.04 -11.58 -20.01
N GLY A 59 -2.05 -10.70 -20.04
CA GLY A 59 -3.24 -10.83 -19.18
C GLY A 59 -3.01 -10.45 -17.71
N ARG A 60 -1.79 -10.07 -17.31
CA ARG A 60 -1.47 -9.64 -15.94
C ARG A 60 -1.31 -8.12 -15.86
N THR A 61 -1.92 -7.52 -14.86
CA THR A 61 -1.75 -6.10 -14.54
C THR A 61 -0.33 -5.86 -14.03
N ARG A 62 0.33 -4.86 -14.60
CA ARG A 62 1.64 -4.39 -14.13
C ARG A 62 1.44 -3.13 -13.30
N TRP A 63 1.93 -3.17 -12.08
CA TRP A 63 1.93 -2.03 -11.16
C TRP A 63 3.31 -1.35 -11.13
N VAL A 64 3.34 -0.02 -11.16
CA VAL A 64 4.56 0.79 -11.11
C VAL A 64 4.48 1.76 -9.93
N GLY A 65 5.56 1.81 -9.15
CA GLY A 65 5.71 2.76 -8.04
C GLY A 65 5.78 4.20 -8.55
N ARG A 66 4.93 5.05 -8.00
CA ARG A 66 4.87 6.49 -8.29
C ARG A 66 5.48 7.32 -7.17
N SER A 67 5.33 6.88 -5.93
CA SER A 67 5.87 7.58 -4.76
C SER A 67 6.20 6.58 -3.66
N TYR A 68 7.26 6.90 -2.90
CA TYR A 68 7.81 6.06 -1.84
C TYR A 68 7.85 6.93 -0.58
N LEU A 69 7.03 6.60 0.41
CA LEU A 69 6.76 7.48 1.55
C LEU A 69 6.89 6.72 2.85
N ARG A 70 7.45 7.37 3.86
CA ARG A 70 7.57 6.82 5.21
C ARG A 70 6.64 7.49 6.21
N ASP A 71 6.03 8.61 5.81
CA ASP A 71 5.14 9.42 6.62
C ASP A 71 3.68 9.26 6.13
N ARG A 72 2.76 9.07 7.07
CA ARG A 72 1.34 8.82 6.77
C ARG A 72 0.66 10.04 6.20
N ASP A 73 0.90 11.23 6.75
CA ASP A 73 0.23 12.45 6.30
C ASP A 73 0.66 12.80 4.87
N ALA A 74 1.96 12.72 4.61
CA ALA A 74 2.54 12.85 3.28
C ALA A 74 1.97 11.81 2.30
N LEU A 75 1.77 10.56 2.74
CA LEU A 75 1.15 9.51 1.92
C LEU A 75 -0.29 9.88 1.54
N ILE A 76 -1.10 10.32 2.52
CA ILE A 76 -2.48 10.75 2.27
C ILE A 76 -2.49 11.96 1.32
N GLN A 77 -1.64 12.96 1.55
CA GLN A 77 -1.54 14.13 0.70
C GLN A 77 -1.15 13.77 -0.74
N VAL A 78 -0.16 12.89 -0.93
CA VAL A 78 0.26 12.42 -2.26
C VAL A 78 -0.86 11.63 -2.95
N CYS A 79 -1.62 10.82 -2.21
CA CYS A 79 -2.79 10.15 -2.75
C CYS A 79 -3.83 11.18 -3.25
N ARG A 80 -4.13 12.22 -2.47
CA ARG A 80 -5.06 13.30 -2.88
C ARG A 80 -4.55 14.07 -4.10
N THR A 81 -3.25 14.34 -4.18
CA THR A 81 -2.66 15.03 -5.35
C THR A 81 -2.76 14.19 -6.62
N ASN A 82 -2.62 12.87 -6.53
CA ASN A 82 -2.64 11.99 -7.71
C ASN A 82 -4.05 11.55 -8.14
N LEU A 83 -4.96 11.35 -7.19
CA LEU A 83 -6.32 10.86 -7.44
C LEU A 83 -7.40 11.94 -7.33
N GLY A 84 -7.11 13.07 -6.68
CA GLY A 84 -8.11 14.04 -6.26
C GLY A 84 -8.84 13.57 -5.02
N GLU A 85 -10.02 12.96 -5.21
CA GLU A 85 -10.83 12.41 -4.13
C GLU A 85 -10.43 10.97 -3.82
N ILE A 86 -10.33 10.65 -2.53
CA ILE A 86 -10.01 9.30 -2.04
C ILE A 86 -11.29 8.69 -1.48
N ASP A 87 -11.56 7.45 -1.84
CA ASP A 87 -12.66 6.68 -1.28
C ASP A 87 -12.59 6.68 0.27
N PRO A 88 -13.71 6.91 0.98
CA PRO A 88 -13.71 7.04 2.43
C PRO A 88 -13.24 5.78 3.17
N ILE A 89 -13.46 4.58 2.61
CA ILE A 89 -12.96 3.32 3.18
C ILE A 89 -11.44 3.26 3.03
N ALA A 90 -10.92 3.65 1.87
CA ALA A 90 -9.48 3.70 1.65
C ALA A 90 -8.79 4.75 2.53
N LEU A 91 -9.39 5.94 2.68
CA LEU A 91 -8.90 6.97 3.58
C LEU A 91 -8.90 6.52 5.05
N SER A 92 -9.95 5.79 5.47
CA SER A 92 -10.01 5.19 6.80
C SER A 92 -8.85 4.22 7.03
N ALA A 93 -8.58 3.32 6.08
CA ALA A 93 -7.44 2.41 6.15
C ALA A 93 -6.10 3.17 6.26
N LEU A 94 -5.88 4.20 5.42
CA LEU A 94 -4.67 5.02 5.51
C LEU A 94 -4.54 5.76 6.86
N SER A 95 -5.65 6.20 7.44
CA SER A 95 -5.65 6.90 8.72
C SER A 95 -5.30 5.99 9.91
N THR A 96 -5.51 4.68 9.78
CA THR A 96 -5.11 3.69 10.79
C THR A 96 -3.62 3.33 10.76
N LEU A 97 -2.89 3.77 9.73
CA LEU A 97 -1.44 3.58 9.67
C LEU A 97 -0.72 4.34 10.80
N PRO A 98 0.45 3.85 11.24
CA PRO A 98 1.32 4.62 12.13
C PRO A 98 1.74 5.93 11.46
N GLU A 99 2.16 6.92 12.25
CA GLU A 99 2.65 8.19 11.70
C GLU A 99 3.87 7.98 10.79
N MET A 100 4.80 7.11 11.21
CA MET A 100 5.99 6.76 10.44
C MET A 100 6.24 5.25 10.40
N ILE A 101 6.61 4.71 9.24
CA ILE A 101 6.95 3.29 9.04
C ILE A 101 8.47 3.04 9.11
N GLY A 102 8.85 1.87 9.64
CA GLY A 102 10.25 1.47 9.80
C GLY A 102 10.96 2.17 10.95
N VAL A 103 10.22 2.76 11.90
CA VAL A 103 10.78 3.13 13.21
C VAL A 103 10.78 1.85 14.04
N GLN A 104 11.88 1.10 13.95
CA GLN A 104 12.16 0.03 14.90
C GLN A 104 12.98 0.65 16.04
N SER A 105 12.47 0.51 17.27
CA SER A 105 13.20 0.86 18.50
C SER A 105 14.24 -0.19 18.84
#